data_AF-A0A938KCE2-F1
#
_entry.id   AF-A0A938KCE2-F1
#
_cell.length_a   1.000
_cell.length_b   1.000
_cell.length_c   1.000
_cell.angle_alpha   90.00
_cell.angle_beta   90.00
_cell.angle_gamma   90.00
#
_symmetry.space_group_name_H-M   'P 1'
#
loop_
_entity.id
_entity.type
_entity.pdbx_description
1 polymer ?
#
loop_
_entity_poly.entity_id
_entity_poly.type
_entity_poly.pdbx_seq_one_letter_code
_entity_poly.pdbx_strand_id
1 'polypeptide(L)'
;MASPAAVAQHAHIYAGAVGKTPGAPLWFQNGHLWDTNSYGGYAQSPACIYFEDNGPTVYPGLYQTVTTFSALPATIFKGGPSPNAASLGTFIELKFDSLQGPTGGALTVWNEMDDPDHPSAILTIPAGTTNGTNRINLSEGDPFDPSTDPYGHIHGRRFTLSKPGLYTLGLQLVDTSNNGPNGGPIQSPSVVTYFYLQAGLSLSNYSRSNHVAVARFGLAGLKDYVFEASSALPGTNWVTVQSIAGTSHGELRWVQDTNATSLNRFYRIRKMTD
;
A
#
# COMPACT_ATOMS: atom_id res chain seq x y z
N MET A 1 8.56 32.04 -17.15
CA MET A 1 7.61 30.93 -17.38
C MET A 1 7.48 30.18 -16.07
N ALA A 2 6.29 30.19 -15.46
CA ALA A 2 6.06 29.38 -14.27
C ALA A 2 6.13 27.90 -14.67
N SER A 3 6.92 27.11 -13.94
CA SER A 3 6.89 25.66 -14.10
C SER A 3 5.44 25.20 -13.86
N PRO A 4 4.85 24.35 -14.73
CA PRO A 4 3.55 23.78 -14.43
C PRO A 4 3.63 23.10 -13.06
N ALA A 5 2.64 23.37 -12.20
CA ALA A 5 2.51 22.69 -10.93
C ALA A 5 2.60 21.19 -11.22
N ALA A 6 3.56 20.51 -10.60
CA ALA A 6 3.67 19.07 -10.70
C ALA A 6 2.33 18.49 -10.24
N VAL A 7 1.53 17.99 -11.17
CA VAL A 7 0.32 17.24 -10.85
C VAL A 7 0.80 16.11 -9.96
N ALA A 8 0.26 16.01 -8.75
CA ALA A 8 0.65 14.98 -7.80
C ALA A 8 0.45 13.60 -8.46
N GLN A 9 1.55 12.98 -8.89
CA GLN A 9 1.54 11.62 -9.39
C GLN A 9 1.30 10.73 -8.18
N HIS A 10 0.20 9.98 -8.19
CA HIS A 10 -0.04 8.96 -7.18
C HIS A 10 0.73 7.69 -7.53
N ALA A 11 1.04 6.87 -6.52
CA ALA A 11 1.75 5.62 -6.74
C ALA A 11 0.83 4.60 -7.43
N HIS A 12 1.37 3.88 -8.41
CA HIS A 12 0.70 2.77 -9.08
C HIS A 12 1.42 1.46 -8.76
N ILE A 13 0.66 0.41 -8.46
CA ILE A 13 1.17 -0.97 -8.33
C ILE A 13 0.70 -1.75 -9.55
N TYR A 14 1.66 -2.23 -10.34
CA TYR A 14 1.37 -2.82 -11.65
C TYR A 14 1.26 -4.34 -11.58
N ALA A 15 0.17 -4.87 -12.12
CA ALA A 15 -0.05 -6.28 -12.37
C ALA A 15 0.39 -6.65 -13.79
N GLY A 16 1.15 -7.73 -13.91
CA GLY A 16 1.62 -8.27 -15.17
C GLY A 16 1.79 -9.78 -15.11
N ALA A 17 2.57 -10.33 -16.03
CA ALA A 17 2.94 -11.75 -16.05
C ALA A 17 4.46 -11.92 -16.20
N VAL A 18 4.99 -13.03 -15.69
CA VAL A 18 6.42 -13.40 -15.88
C VAL A 18 6.71 -13.74 -17.34
N GLY A 19 5.68 -14.15 -18.09
CA GLY A 19 5.75 -14.39 -19.52
C GLY A 19 4.38 -14.34 -20.18
N LYS A 20 4.37 -14.35 -21.52
CA LYS A 20 3.15 -14.27 -22.34
C LYS A 20 2.63 -15.65 -22.80
N THR A 21 3.21 -16.74 -22.32
CA THR A 21 2.78 -18.10 -22.63
C THR A 21 1.69 -18.55 -21.66
N PRO A 22 0.70 -19.36 -22.09
CA PRO A 22 -0.26 -19.94 -21.17
C PRO A 22 0.42 -20.68 -20.01
N GLY A 23 -0.14 -20.52 -18.81
CA GLY A 23 0.39 -21.07 -17.56
C GLY A 23 1.51 -20.26 -16.92
N ALA A 24 2.06 -19.23 -17.59
CA ALA A 24 3.00 -18.31 -16.92
C ALA A 24 2.32 -17.66 -15.70
N PRO A 25 3.05 -17.43 -14.60
CA PRO A 25 2.46 -16.83 -13.42
C PRO A 25 2.27 -15.33 -13.59
N LEU A 26 1.13 -14.82 -13.08
CA LEU A 26 0.95 -13.40 -12.82
C LEU A 26 1.93 -12.92 -11.74
N TRP A 27 2.25 -11.63 -11.73
CA TRP A 27 3.11 -11.02 -10.71
C TRP A 27 2.91 -9.51 -10.61
N PHE A 28 3.27 -8.95 -9.45
CA PHE A 28 3.31 -7.51 -9.23
C PHE A 28 4.66 -6.95 -9.71
N GLN A 29 4.70 -6.31 -10.89
CA GLN A 29 5.95 -5.89 -11.54
C GLN A 29 6.83 -4.99 -10.65
N ASN A 30 6.21 -4.04 -9.96
CA ASN A 30 6.88 -3.15 -9.01
C ASN A 30 6.48 -3.44 -7.56
N GLY A 31 5.82 -4.59 -7.28
CA GLY A 31 5.37 -4.95 -5.94
C GLY A 31 6.50 -5.05 -4.93
N HIS A 32 7.72 -5.38 -5.38
CA HIS A 32 8.92 -5.44 -4.56
C HIS A 32 9.29 -4.11 -3.86
N LEU A 33 8.72 -2.97 -4.26
CA LEU A 33 8.95 -1.71 -3.54
C LEU A 33 8.19 -1.66 -2.19
N TRP A 34 7.09 -2.41 -2.07
CA TRP A 34 6.19 -2.42 -0.91
C TRP A 34 6.05 -3.79 -0.25
N ASP A 35 6.66 -4.82 -0.82
CA ASP A 35 6.65 -6.17 -0.27
C ASP A 35 7.32 -6.19 1.11
N THR A 36 6.62 -6.72 2.11
CA THR A 36 7.14 -6.86 3.48
C THR A 36 8.40 -7.72 3.58
N ASN A 37 8.61 -8.61 2.61
CA ASN A 37 9.77 -9.50 2.53
C ASN A 37 10.90 -8.96 1.64
N SER A 38 10.67 -7.87 0.91
CA SER A 38 11.73 -7.26 0.13
C SER A 38 12.56 -6.34 1.02
N TYR A 39 13.87 -6.40 0.87
CA TYR A 39 14.77 -5.34 1.33
C TYR A 39 14.74 -4.15 0.34
N GLY A 40 13.58 -3.89 -0.28
CA GLY A 40 13.33 -3.28 -1.60
C GLY A 40 14.21 -2.10 -2.02
N GLY A 41 15.49 -2.32 -2.29
CA GLY A 41 16.44 -1.32 -2.80
C GLY A 41 16.79 -0.18 -1.82
N TYR A 42 15.97 0.07 -0.80
CA TYR A 42 16.25 1.02 0.26
C TYR A 42 16.97 0.29 1.37
N ALA A 43 18.23 0.66 1.62
CA ALA A 43 19.13 -0.01 2.56
C ALA A 43 18.63 -0.12 4.02
N GLN A 44 17.42 0.37 4.36
CA GLN A 44 16.98 0.53 5.74
C GLN A 44 15.51 0.14 6.03
N SER A 45 14.57 0.06 5.07
CA SER A 45 13.18 -0.39 5.30
C SER A 45 12.35 -0.53 4.01
N PRO A 46 11.31 -1.39 3.98
CA PRO A 46 10.33 -1.40 2.88
C PRO A 46 9.47 -0.14 2.88
N ALA A 47 9.02 0.28 1.71
CA ALA A 47 8.04 1.36 1.60
C ALA A 47 6.66 0.90 2.08
N CYS A 48 5.89 1.83 2.62
CA CYS A 48 4.51 1.62 3.03
C CYS A 48 3.57 2.29 2.02
N ILE A 49 2.44 1.64 1.73
CA ILE A 49 1.30 2.34 1.15
C ILE A 49 0.72 3.21 2.27
N TYR A 50 0.91 4.53 2.16
CA TYR A 50 0.48 5.46 3.19
C TYR A 50 -0.99 5.83 3.00
N PHE A 51 -1.73 5.76 4.11
CA PHE A 51 -3.12 6.15 4.21
C PHE A 51 -3.19 7.39 5.11
N GLU A 52 -3.53 8.51 4.50
CA GLU A 52 -3.69 9.79 5.16
C GLU A 52 -5.01 9.85 5.91
N ASP A 53 -5.01 10.47 7.08
CA ASP A 53 -6.26 10.78 7.78
C ASP A 53 -7.09 11.67 6.88
N ASN A 54 -8.31 11.23 6.54
CA ASN A 54 -9.12 12.02 5.65
C ASN A 54 -9.63 13.26 6.39
N GLY A 55 -9.60 14.40 5.68
CA GLY A 55 -10.47 15.51 6.03
C GLY A 55 -11.94 15.05 6.06
N PRO A 56 -12.82 15.78 6.76
CA PRO A 56 -14.15 15.29 7.16
C PRO A 56 -15.17 15.06 6.03
N THR A 57 -14.81 15.21 4.75
CA THR A 57 -15.79 15.40 3.67
C THR A 57 -16.27 14.10 3.02
N VAL A 58 -15.37 13.20 2.59
CA VAL A 58 -15.76 12.00 1.80
C VAL A 58 -15.71 10.70 2.63
N TYR A 59 -14.69 10.55 3.47
CA TYR A 59 -14.46 9.36 4.29
C TYR A 59 -14.23 9.74 5.76
N PRO A 60 -15.24 10.30 6.45
CA PRO A 60 -15.05 10.84 7.79
C PRO A 60 -14.58 9.75 8.77
N GLY A 61 -13.45 10.02 9.45
CA GLY A 61 -12.86 9.11 10.43
C GLY A 61 -12.14 7.89 9.85
N LEU A 62 -11.93 7.86 8.53
CA LEU A 62 -11.15 6.83 7.85
C LEU A 62 -9.83 7.40 7.34
N TYR A 63 -8.85 6.52 7.20
CA TYR A 63 -7.58 6.82 6.55
C TYR A 63 -7.67 6.37 5.10
N GLN A 64 -7.25 7.18 4.13
CA GLN A 64 -7.38 6.87 2.70
C GLN A 64 -6.06 6.97 1.94
N THR A 65 -5.94 6.23 0.84
CA THR A 65 -4.78 6.34 -0.06
C THR A 65 -5.20 6.63 -1.49
N VAL A 66 -4.32 7.31 -2.22
CA VAL A 66 -4.43 7.50 -3.67
C VAL A 66 -3.69 6.44 -4.48
N THR A 67 -3.03 5.49 -3.81
CA THR A 67 -2.38 4.38 -4.49
C THR A 67 -3.40 3.52 -5.23
N THR A 68 -3.12 3.21 -6.49
CA THR A 68 -3.97 2.39 -7.34
C THR A 68 -3.25 1.12 -7.79
N PHE A 69 -4.04 0.10 -8.16
CA PHE A 69 -3.55 -1.12 -8.79
C PHE A 69 -4.02 -1.12 -10.25
N SER A 70 -3.09 -1.38 -11.17
CA SER A 70 -3.36 -1.32 -12.62
C SER A 70 -2.76 -2.52 -13.34
N ALA A 71 -3.47 -3.07 -14.31
CA ALA A 71 -2.93 -4.11 -15.19
C ALA A 71 -2.16 -3.47 -16.36
N LEU A 72 -0.99 -4.01 -16.67
CA LEU A 72 -0.13 -3.48 -17.74
C LEU A 72 -0.71 -3.73 -19.13
N PRO A 73 -0.56 -2.77 -20.06
CA PRO A 73 -1.14 -2.89 -21.40
C PRO A 73 -0.34 -3.83 -22.29
N ALA A 74 -1.03 -4.75 -22.97
CA ALA A 74 -0.43 -5.67 -23.93
C ALA A 74 -0.42 -5.13 -25.38
N THR A 75 -1.20 -4.09 -25.68
CA THR A 75 -1.34 -3.51 -27.03
C THR A 75 -0.94 -2.03 -27.10
N ILE A 76 -0.63 -1.55 -28.30
CA ILE A 76 -0.33 -0.13 -28.56
C ILE A 76 -1.50 0.81 -28.28
N PHE A 77 -2.75 0.32 -28.41
CA PHE A 77 -3.95 1.14 -28.25
C PHE A 77 -4.23 1.51 -26.79
N LYS A 78 -3.61 0.79 -25.84
CA LYS A 78 -3.68 1.07 -24.40
C LYS A 78 -2.36 1.60 -23.84
N GLY A 79 -1.45 2.09 -24.70
CA GLY A 79 -0.14 2.63 -24.31
C GLY A 79 0.96 1.58 -24.13
N GLY A 80 0.72 0.33 -24.53
CA GLY A 80 1.70 -0.75 -24.56
C GLY A 80 2.40 -0.89 -25.93
N PRO A 81 2.93 -2.09 -26.26
CA PRO A 81 3.00 -3.28 -25.41
C PRO A 81 4.03 -3.09 -24.29
N SER A 82 3.59 -3.22 -23.04
CA SER A 82 4.54 -3.36 -21.94
C SER A 82 5.25 -4.73 -22.03
N PRO A 83 6.58 -4.80 -21.79
CA PRO A 83 7.32 -6.05 -21.86
C PRO A 83 6.76 -7.14 -20.93
N ASN A 84 6.27 -6.74 -19.75
CA ASN A 84 5.76 -7.62 -18.70
C ASN A 84 4.23 -7.68 -18.63
N ALA A 85 3.52 -7.21 -19.66
CA ALA A 85 2.07 -7.36 -19.72
C ALA A 85 1.69 -8.84 -19.80
N ALA A 86 0.55 -9.18 -19.21
CA ALA A 86 -0.07 -10.49 -19.40
C ALA A 86 -0.45 -10.69 -20.88
N SER A 87 -0.78 -11.93 -21.23
CA SER A 87 -1.22 -12.28 -22.59
C SER A 87 -2.56 -11.63 -22.91
N LEU A 88 -2.83 -11.37 -24.21
CA LEU A 88 -4.18 -11.04 -24.66
C LEU A 88 -5.18 -12.10 -24.19
N GLY A 89 -6.39 -11.66 -23.89
CA GLY A 89 -7.46 -12.47 -23.34
C GLY A 89 -7.39 -12.72 -21.84
N THR A 90 -6.26 -12.42 -21.17
CA THR A 90 -6.15 -12.54 -19.70
C THR A 90 -7.08 -11.53 -19.04
N PHE A 91 -7.86 -11.94 -18.04
CA PHE A 91 -8.65 -11.03 -17.23
C PHE A 91 -8.18 -11.08 -15.78
N ILE A 92 -7.42 -10.07 -15.38
CA ILE A 92 -6.75 -10.04 -14.08
C ILE A 92 -7.71 -9.49 -13.03
N GLU A 93 -7.86 -10.20 -11.92
CA GLU A 93 -8.45 -9.71 -10.67
C GLU A 93 -7.42 -9.66 -9.55
N LEU A 94 -7.61 -8.72 -8.62
CA LEU A 94 -6.89 -8.63 -7.36
C LEU A 94 -7.67 -9.36 -6.28
N LYS A 95 -7.15 -10.49 -5.81
CA LYS A 95 -7.69 -11.25 -4.69
C LYS A 95 -7.07 -10.78 -3.37
N PHE A 96 -7.93 -10.55 -2.37
CA PHE A 96 -7.56 -10.19 -1.01
C PHE A 96 -7.50 -11.45 -0.15
N ASP A 97 -6.29 -11.94 0.08
CA ASP A 97 -6.05 -13.22 0.74
C ASP A 97 -5.98 -13.09 2.27
N SER A 98 -5.37 -12.03 2.79
CA SER A 98 -5.30 -11.80 4.23
C SER A 98 -5.16 -10.33 4.60
N LEU A 99 -5.60 -9.99 5.81
CA LEU A 99 -5.35 -8.68 6.41
C LEU A 99 -4.99 -8.85 7.88
N GLN A 100 -3.77 -8.49 8.24
CA GLN A 100 -3.34 -8.35 9.63
C GLN A 100 -3.27 -6.87 9.98
N GLY A 101 -3.55 -6.52 11.23
CA GLY A 101 -3.51 -5.12 11.69
C GLY A 101 -4.13 -4.93 13.07
N PRO A 102 -4.36 -3.68 13.49
CA PRO A 102 -5.01 -3.35 14.75
C PRO A 102 -6.36 -4.05 14.95
N THR A 103 -6.64 -4.48 16.18
CA THR A 103 -7.92 -5.08 16.56
C THR A 103 -9.09 -4.15 16.23
N GLY A 104 -10.09 -4.67 15.52
CA GLY A 104 -11.24 -3.89 15.05
C GLY A 104 -10.95 -2.96 13.87
N GLY A 105 -9.74 -3.01 13.30
CA GLY A 105 -9.42 -2.39 12.02
C GLY A 105 -10.03 -3.16 10.85
N ALA A 106 -10.24 -2.47 9.73
CA ALA A 106 -10.71 -3.06 8.47
C ALA A 106 -10.20 -2.25 7.29
N LEU A 107 -10.01 -2.92 6.15
CA LEU A 107 -9.77 -2.31 4.84
C LEU A 107 -11.09 -2.30 4.07
N THR A 108 -11.48 -1.15 3.51
CA THR A 108 -12.63 -1.05 2.60
C THR A 108 -12.17 -0.53 1.25
N VAL A 109 -12.64 -1.18 0.18
CA VAL A 109 -12.49 -0.71 -1.20
C VAL A 109 -13.79 -0.03 -1.62
N TRP A 110 -13.71 1.17 -2.16
CA TRP A 110 -14.85 1.98 -2.56
C TRP A 110 -14.87 2.19 -4.08
N ASN A 111 -16.08 2.38 -4.61
CA ASN A 111 -16.37 2.85 -5.94
C ASN A 111 -16.84 4.32 -5.88
N GLU A 112 -16.02 5.20 -6.42
CA GLU A 112 -16.25 6.64 -6.63
C GLU A 112 -16.69 6.95 -8.08
N MET A 113 -16.79 5.95 -8.97
CA MET A 113 -17.07 6.20 -10.39
C MET A 113 -18.47 6.78 -10.65
N ASP A 114 -19.47 6.32 -9.90
CA ASP A 114 -20.86 6.71 -10.11
C ASP A 114 -21.19 8.03 -9.39
N ASP A 115 -20.68 8.18 -8.15
CA ASP A 115 -20.84 9.37 -7.32
C ASP A 115 -19.59 9.55 -6.44
N PRO A 116 -18.65 10.43 -6.83
CA PRO A 116 -17.44 10.68 -6.05
C PRO A 116 -17.68 11.29 -4.67
N ASP A 117 -18.80 11.98 -4.46
CA ASP A 117 -19.16 12.61 -3.18
C ASP A 117 -19.88 11.61 -2.25
N HIS A 118 -20.46 10.55 -2.80
CA HIS A 118 -21.13 9.48 -2.05
C HIS A 118 -20.67 8.08 -2.50
N PRO A 119 -19.39 7.74 -2.26
CA PRO A 119 -18.82 6.48 -2.72
C PRO A 119 -19.52 5.27 -2.11
N SER A 120 -19.65 4.20 -2.90
CA SER A 120 -20.24 2.93 -2.46
C SER A 120 -19.14 1.92 -2.13
N ALA A 121 -19.28 1.18 -1.02
CA ALA A 121 -18.33 0.14 -0.67
C ALA A 121 -18.48 -1.06 -1.63
N ILE A 122 -17.39 -1.43 -2.29
CA ILE A 122 -17.31 -2.66 -3.09
C ILE A 122 -17.15 -3.86 -2.17
N LEU A 123 -16.23 -3.76 -1.21
CA LEU A 123 -15.97 -4.81 -0.22
C LEU A 123 -15.28 -4.25 1.02
N THR A 124 -15.44 -4.96 2.14
CA THR A 124 -14.74 -4.69 3.41
C THR A 124 -14.08 -5.96 3.92
N ILE A 125 -12.82 -5.85 4.33
CA ILE A 125 -12.00 -6.95 4.85
C ILE A 125 -11.61 -6.60 6.29
N PRO A 126 -12.09 -7.35 7.30
CA PRO A 126 -11.70 -7.11 8.68
C PRO A 126 -10.27 -7.58 8.94
N ALA A 127 -9.56 -6.87 9.84
CA ALA A 127 -8.29 -7.35 10.36
C ALA A 127 -8.48 -8.71 11.07
N GLY A 128 -7.53 -9.63 10.85
CA GLY A 128 -7.63 -11.04 11.22
C GLY A 128 -8.15 -11.95 10.11
N THR A 129 -8.53 -11.41 8.95
CA THR A 129 -8.90 -12.23 7.78
C THR A 129 -7.71 -13.07 7.34
N THR A 130 -7.94 -14.38 7.18
CA THR A 130 -7.01 -15.35 6.61
C THR A 130 -7.71 -16.17 5.54
N ASN A 131 -7.03 -16.51 4.43
CA ASN A 131 -7.60 -17.27 3.31
C ASN A 131 -8.86 -16.63 2.69
N GLY A 132 -8.86 -15.31 2.58
CA GLY A 132 -9.92 -14.52 1.97
C GLY A 132 -10.12 -14.85 0.48
N THR A 133 -11.36 -14.72 0.02
CA THR A 133 -11.76 -15.00 -1.37
C THR A 133 -12.28 -13.76 -2.10
N ASN A 134 -12.33 -12.62 -1.42
CA ASN A 134 -12.80 -11.34 -1.98
C ASN A 134 -11.90 -10.90 -3.14
N ARG A 135 -12.49 -10.34 -4.20
CA ARG A 135 -11.76 -9.92 -5.40
C ARG A 135 -12.31 -8.61 -5.95
N ILE A 136 -11.46 -7.90 -6.68
CA ILE A 136 -11.84 -6.80 -7.57
C ILE A 136 -11.14 -6.95 -8.92
N ASN A 137 -11.84 -6.65 -10.01
CA ASN A 137 -11.26 -6.67 -11.35
C ASN A 137 -10.11 -5.69 -11.45
N LEU A 138 -8.97 -6.00 -12.06
CA LEU A 138 -7.97 -5.00 -12.46
C LEU A 138 -8.04 -4.69 -13.95
N SER A 139 -8.41 -5.67 -14.77
CA SER A 139 -8.64 -5.51 -16.20
C SER A 139 -9.97 -4.81 -16.50
N GLU A 140 -10.01 -4.02 -17.58
CA GLU A 140 -11.22 -3.34 -18.07
C GLU A 140 -11.88 -4.06 -19.27
N GLY A 141 -11.21 -5.09 -19.79
CA GLY A 141 -11.64 -5.82 -20.99
C GLY A 141 -12.74 -6.86 -20.75
N ASP A 142 -13.07 -7.63 -21.79
CA ASP A 142 -14.00 -8.77 -21.71
C ASP A 142 -13.26 -10.07 -21.31
N PRO A 143 -13.62 -10.75 -20.20
CA PRO A 143 -13.00 -12.02 -19.79
C PRO A 143 -13.25 -13.20 -20.75
N PHE A 144 -14.17 -13.06 -21.70
CA PHE A 144 -14.55 -14.10 -22.66
C PHE A 144 -13.87 -13.92 -24.03
N ASP A 145 -13.24 -12.77 -24.30
CA ASP A 145 -12.64 -12.45 -25.60
C ASP A 145 -11.11 -12.68 -25.60
N PRO A 146 -10.59 -13.66 -26.37
CA PRO A 146 -9.14 -13.94 -26.42
C PRO A 146 -8.30 -12.82 -27.04
N SER A 147 -8.91 -11.84 -27.71
CA SER A 147 -8.21 -10.73 -28.35
C SER A 147 -8.11 -9.47 -27.47
N THR A 148 -8.84 -9.45 -26.36
CA THR A 148 -8.92 -8.31 -25.46
C THR A 148 -7.57 -8.01 -24.78
N ASP A 149 -7.25 -6.73 -24.62
CA ASP A 149 -6.07 -6.29 -23.86
C ASP A 149 -6.33 -6.45 -22.34
N PRO A 150 -5.42 -7.09 -21.58
CA PRO A 150 -5.55 -7.22 -20.13
C PRO A 150 -5.46 -5.88 -19.38
N TYR A 151 -5.06 -4.80 -20.05
CA TYR A 151 -4.97 -3.47 -19.46
C TYR A 151 -6.18 -3.13 -18.61
N GLY A 152 -5.91 -2.47 -17.49
CA GLY A 152 -6.92 -1.72 -16.81
C GLY A 152 -6.31 -0.74 -15.83
N HIS A 153 -6.87 0.46 -15.83
CA HIS A 153 -6.59 1.49 -14.84
C HIS A 153 -7.94 2.01 -14.38
N ILE A 154 -8.60 1.23 -13.54
CA ILE A 154 -9.97 1.53 -13.13
C ILE A 154 -9.93 2.72 -12.18
N HIS A 155 -10.32 3.87 -12.73
CA HIS A 155 -10.47 5.12 -12.01
C HIS A 155 -11.55 4.98 -10.92
N GLY A 156 -11.56 5.93 -9.98
CA GLY A 156 -12.58 5.99 -8.95
C GLY A 156 -12.56 4.83 -7.95
N ARG A 157 -11.42 4.14 -7.79
CA ARG A 157 -11.26 3.18 -6.69
C ARG A 157 -10.45 3.75 -5.56
N ARG A 158 -11.04 3.74 -4.37
CA ARG A 158 -10.40 4.18 -3.15
C ARG A 158 -10.21 3.04 -2.18
N PHE A 159 -9.08 3.04 -1.50
CA PHE A 159 -8.84 2.15 -0.38
C PHE A 159 -8.85 2.98 0.89
N THR A 160 -9.52 2.46 1.93
CA THR A 160 -9.55 3.10 3.25
C THR A 160 -9.29 2.11 4.38
N LEU A 161 -8.75 2.61 5.49
CA LEU A 161 -8.56 1.88 6.74
C LEU A 161 -9.36 2.54 7.87
N SER A 162 -10.00 1.73 8.70
CA SER A 162 -10.89 2.23 9.77
C SER A 162 -10.20 2.56 11.10
N LYS A 163 -8.91 2.20 11.25
CA LYS A 163 -8.10 2.47 12.45
C LYS A 163 -6.67 2.86 12.06
N PRO A 164 -6.02 3.76 12.81
CA PRO A 164 -4.60 4.02 12.63
C PRO A 164 -3.78 2.80 13.00
N GLY A 165 -2.62 2.63 12.35
CA GLY A 165 -1.69 1.54 12.63
C GLY A 165 -0.99 1.01 11.39
N LEU A 166 -0.17 -0.02 11.61
CA LEU A 166 0.49 -0.76 10.54
C LEU A 166 -0.32 -2.03 10.25
N TYR A 167 -0.63 -2.25 8.98
CA TYR A 167 -1.32 -3.44 8.50
C TYR A 167 -0.40 -4.20 7.54
N THR A 168 -0.62 -5.51 7.46
CA THR A 168 -0.02 -6.37 6.44
C THR A 168 -1.14 -6.97 5.61
N LEU A 169 -1.20 -6.59 4.33
CA LEU A 169 -2.21 -7.01 3.38
C LEU A 169 -1.63 -8.06 2.43
N GLY A 170 -2.15 -9.29 2.48
CA GLY A 170 -1.83 -10.34 1.52
C GLY A 170 -2.69 -10.20 0.26
N LEU A 171 -2.05 -9.99 -0.88
CA LEU A 171 -2.71 -9.87 -2.19
C LEU A 171 -2.21 -10.96 -3.14
N GLN A 172 -3.11 -11.44 -3.97
CA GLN A 172 -2.81 -12.39 -5.04
C GLN A 172 -3.44 -11.90 -6.34
N LEU A 173 -2.69 -11.92 -7.44
CA LEU A 173 -3.24 -11.73 -8.77
C LEU A 173 -3.78 -13.06 -9.27
N VAL A 174 -5.00 -13.05 -9.81
CA VAL A 174 -5.63 -14.23 -10.41
C VAL A 174 -6.14 -13.87 -11.79
N ASP A 175 -5.99 -14.78 -12.74
CA ASP A 175 -6.67 -14.69 -14.03
C ASP A 175 -7.98 -15.45 -13.94
N THR A 176 -9.08 -14.79 -14.29
CA THR A 176 -10.43 -15.39 -14.30
C THR A 176 -11.05 -15.45 -15.68
N SER A 177 -10.24 -15.23 -16.73
CA SER A 177 -10.65 -15.54 -18.09
C SER A 177 -10.98 -17.03 -18.24
N ASN A 178 -11.83 -17.33 -19.22
CA ASN A 178 -12.22 -18.71 -19.57
C ASN A 178 -11.95 -19.03 -21.04
N ASN A 179 -11.10 -18.24 -21.68
CA ASN A 179 -10.70 -18.33 -23.09
C ASN A 179 -9.31 -18.98 -23.25
N GLY A 180 -8.69 -19.45 -22.16
CA GLY A 180 -7.42 -20.17 -22.18
C GLY A 180 -7.56 -21.67 -22.47
N PRO A 181 -6.45 -22.42 -22.38
CA PRO A 181 -6.45 -23.87 -22.60
C PRO A 181 -7.51 -24.58 -21.74
N ASN A 182 -8.29 -25.47 -22.35
CA ASN A 182 -9.43 -26.18 -21.72
C ASN A 182 -10.55 -25.29 -21.18
N GLY A 183 -10.66 -24.03 -21.65
CA GLY A 183 -11.67 -23.08 -21.18
C GLY A 183 -11.40 -22.50 -19.80
N GLY A 184 -10.15 -22.61 -19.30
CA GLY A 184 -9.71 -22.02 -18.04
C GLY A 184 -8.91 -20.73 -18.25
N PRO A 185 -8.29 -20.22 -17.16
CA PRO A 185 -7.41 -19.06 -17.22
C PRO A 185 -6.21 -19.26 -18.16
N ILE A 186 -5.77 -18.20 -18.81
CA ILE A 186 -4.55 -18.19 -19.62
C ILE A 186 -3.32 -18.14 -18.72
N GLN A 187 -3.31 -17.26 -17.72
CA GLN A 187 -2.20 -17.08 -16.79
C GLN A 187 -2.46 -17.86 -15.49
N SER A 188 -1.40 -18.37 -14.85
CA SER A 188 -1.53 -18.97 -13.52
C SER A 188 -1.52 -17.87 -12.43
N PRO A 189 -2.16 -18.11 -11.27
CA PRO A 189 -2.14 -17.15 -10.16
C PRO A 189 -0.73 -16.76 -9.73
N SER A 190 -0.56 -15.52 -9.25
CA SER A 190 0.67 -15.13 -8.58
C SER A 190 0.84 -15.87 -7.25
N VAL A 191 2.06 -15.84 -6.69
CA VAL A 191 2.22 -16.05 -5.24
C VAL A 191 1.49 -14.94 -4.48
N VAL A 192 1.16 -15.18 -3.21
CA VAL A 192 0.66 -14.11 -2.33
C VAL A 192 1.81 -13.16 -2.02
N THR A 193 1.66 -11.89 -2.34
CA THR A 193 2.58 -10.81 -1.96
C THR A 193 1.99 -10.02 -0.80
N TYR A 194 2.80 -9.71 0.20
CA TYR A 194 2.36 -9.03 1.40
C TYR A 194 2.81 -7.58 1.37
N PHE A 195 1.87 -6.64 1.47
CA PHE A 195 2.13 -5.20 1.41
C PHE A 195 1.96 -4.57 2.78
N TYR A 196 2.88 -3.66 3.16
CA TYR A 196 2.64 -2.81 4.33
C TYR A 196 1.69 -1.67 3.98
N LEU A 197 0.60 -1.55 4.74
CA LEU A 197 -0.27 -0.38 4.72
C LEU A 197 -0.11 0.38 6.02
N GLN A 198 0.05 1.69 5.94
CA GLN A 198 0.25 2.54 7.11
C GLN A 198 -0.84 3.60 7.19
N ALA A 199 -1.74 3.45 8.16
CA ALA A 199 -2.76 4.44 8.49
C ALA A 199 -2.26 5.39 9.57
N GLY A 200 -1.99 6.65 9.18
CA GLY A 200 -1.45 7.66 10.07
C GLY A 200 -0.04 7.32 10.62
N LEU A 201 0.26 7.83 11.81
CA LEU A 201 1.53 7.52 12.50
C LEU A 201 1.40 6.21 13.27
N SER A 202 2.36 5.31 13.07
CA SER A 202 2.36 4.00 13.72
C SER A 202 3.71 3.70 14.38
N LEU A 203 3.67 2.98 15.51
CA LEU A 203 4.85 2.41 16.16
C LEU A 203 4.84 0.91 15.89
N SER A 204 5.81 0.44 15.11
CA SER A 204 5.92 -0.97 14.70
C SER A 204 6.82 -1.79 15.62
N ASN A 205 7.79 -1.14 16.27
CA ASN A 205 8.70 -1.80 17.20
C ASN A 205 9.19 -0.80 18.25
N TYR A 206 9.38 -1.26 19.47
CA TYR A 206 10.07 -0.54 20.53
C TYR A 206 10.85 -1.52 21.39
N SER A 207 12.09 -1.16 21.71
CA SER A 207 12.91 -1.88 22.67
C SER A 207 13.79 -0.92 23.46
N ARG A 208 14.19 -1.33 24.65
CA ARG A 208 15.18 -0.62 25.45
C ARG A 208 16.13 -1.62 26.09
N SER A 209 17.43 -1.43 25.87
CA SER A 209 18.48 -2.27 26.45
C SER A 209 19.76 -1.45 26.61
N ASN A 210 20.54 -1.67 27.69
CA ASN A 210 21.82 -1.00 27.94
C ASN A 210 21.79 0.52 27.76
N HIS A 211 20.76 1.17 28.30
CA HIS A 211 20.54 2.63 28.16
C HIS A 211 20.38 3.11 26.72
N VAL A 212 20.05 2.22 25.80
CA VAL A 212 19.67 2.55 24.43
C VAL A 212 18.19 2.23 24.25
N ALA A 213 17.40 3.21 23.83
CA ALA A 213 16.05 2.97 23.35
C ALA A 213 16.04 3.00 21.83
N VAL A 214 15.40 2.02 21.22
CA VAL A 214 15.27 1.88 19.77
C VAL A 214 13.79 1.76 19.46
N ALA A 215 13.29 2.60 18.54
CA ALA A 215 11.91 2.57 18.09
C ALA A 215 11.86 2.54 16.56
N ARG A 216 10.82 1.92 16.00
CA ARG A 216 10.56 1.91 14.56
C ARG A 216 9.18 2.50 14.28
N PHE A 217 9.14 3.65 13.63
CA PHE A 217 7.89 4.35 13.31
C PHE A 217 7.56 4.24 11.84
N GLY A 218 6.27 4.14 11.51
CA GLY A 218 5.78 4.44 10.18
C GLY A 218 5.52 5.95 10.03
N LEU A 219 6.13 6.56 9.02
CA LEU A 219 6.07 8.01 8.75
C LEU A 219 5.40 8.30 7.41
N ALA A 220 4.76 9.46 7.29
CA ALA A 220 4.29 9.94 6.00
C ALA A 220 5.49 10.34 5.13
N GLY A 221 5.36 10.17 3.81
CA GLY A 221 6.30 10.76 2.86
C GLY A 221 6.25 12.29 2.90
N LEU A 222 7.34 12.92 2.46
CA LEU A 222 7.51 14.36 2.22
C LEU A 222 7.29 15.25 3.45
N LYS A 223 7.29 14.66 4.64
CA LYS A 223 7.16 15.38 5.91
C LYS A 223 8.33 15.08 6.80
N ASP A 224 8.86 16.12 7.41
CA ASP A 224 9.91 15.98 8.40
C ASP A 224 9.32 15.69 9.78
N TYR A 225 10.05 14.92 10.57
CA TYR A 225 9.67 14.53 11.91
C TYR A 225 10.83 14.73 12.88
N VAL A 226 10.50 14.84 14.16
CA VAL A 226 11.47 14.77 15.25
C VAL A 226 11.05 13.70 16.24
N PHE A 227 12.02 12.87 16.63
CA PHE A 227 11.92 11.96 17.76
C PHE A 227 12.38 12.71 19.01
N GLU A 228 11.50 12.81 19.99
CA GLU A 228 11.73 13.59 21.20
C GLU A 228 11.61 12.71 22.44
N ALA A 229 12.34 13.09 23.50
CA ALA A 229 12.29 12.43 24.80
C ALA A 229 11.98 13.42 25.92
N SER A 230 11.37 12.92 27.00
CA SER A 230 11.15 13.64 28.25
C SER A 230 11.37 12.73 29.46
N SER A 231 11.69 13.30 30.61
CA SER A 231 11.86 12.57 31.88
C SER A 231 10.56 12.48 32.70
N ALA A 232 9.49 13.15 32.30
CA ALA A 232 8.22 13.20 33.04
C ALA A 232 7.00 13.28 32.12
N LEU A 233 5.86 12.76 32.60
CA LEU A 233 4.52 13.01 32.06
C LEU A 233 3.59 13.61 33.13
N PRO A 234 2.71 14.57 32.77
CA PRO A 234 2.71 15.32 31.52
C PRO A 234 3.91 16.29 31.49
N GLY A 235 4.78 16.17 30.48
CA GLY A 235 5.97 16.99 30.34
C GLY A 235 5.77 18.09 29.30
N THR A 236 6.10 19.33 29.63
CA THR A 236 6.22 20.43 28.66
C THR A 236 7.62 20.47 28.04
N ASN A 237 8.63 19.95 28.75
CA ASN A 237 10.03 19.93 28.32
C ASN A 237 10.33 18.65 27.54
N TRP A 238 10.24 18.73 26.23
CA TRP A 238 10.64 17.70 25.29
C TRP A 238 11.97 18.08 24.65
N VAL A 239 12.91 17.15 24.61
CA VAL A 239 14.23 17.35 24.00
C VAL A 239 14.30 16.52 22.72
N THR A 240 14.70 17.14 21.63
CA THR A 240 14.98 16.44 20.37
C THR A 240 16.11 15.44 20.56
N VAL A 241 15.81 14.17 20.31
CA VAL A 241 16.79 13.08 20.25
C VAL A 241 17.35 12.96 18.84
N GLN A 242 16.47 12.98 17.85
CA GLN A 242 16.83 12.79 16.44
C GLN A 242 15.85 13.53 15.52
N SER A 243 16.38 14.20 14.50
CA SER A 243 15.59 14.71 13.37
C SER A 243 15.52 13.66 12.27
N ILE A 244 14.37 13.57 11.62
CA ILE A 244 14.08 12.59 10.58
C ILE A 244 13.59 13.36 9.36
N ALA A 245 14.42 13.43 8.33
CA ALA A 245 14.03 14.02 7.06
C ALA A 245 12.98 13.13 6.37
N GLY A 246 11.95 13.76 5.82
CA GLY A 246 10.95 13.11 4.99
C GLY A 246 11.57 12.57 3.70
N THR A 247 10.95 11.54 3.15
CA THR A 247 11.37 10.91 1.89
C THR A 247 10.24 10.97 0.86
N SER A 248 10.48 10.55 -0.38
CA SER A 248 9.46 10.60 -1.44
C SER A 248 8.28 9.63 -1.24
N HIS A 249 8.32 8.79 -0.20
CA HIS A 249 7.34 7.74 0.07
C HIS A 249 7.15 7.56 1.58
N GLY A 250 6.07 6.88 1.97
CA GLY A 250 5.93 6.41 3.34
C GLY A 250 6.91 5.26 3.59
N GLU A 251 7.55 5.24 4.75
CA GLU A 251 8.50 4.18 5.12
C GLU A 251 8.52 3.96 6.63
N LEU A 252 9.00 2.78 7.02
CA LEU A 252 9.31 2.50 8.41
C LEU A 252 10.70 3.03 8.75
N ARG A 253 10.87 3.80 9.82
CA ARG A 253 12.16 4.40 10.20
C ARG A 253 12.56 3.99 11.60
N TRP A 254 13.78 3.48 11.70
CA TRP A 254 14.44 3.27 12.98
C TRP A 254 14.96 4.60 13.52
N VAL A 255 14.67 4.84 14.79
CA VAL A 255 15.22 5.95 15.56
C VAL A 255 15.80 5.43 16.85
N GLN A 256 16.83 6.10 17.33
CA GLN A 256 17.58 5.64 18.48
C GLN A 256 17.88 6.79 19.44
N ASP A 257 17.65 6.51 20.72
CA ASP A 257 18.17 7.30 21.82
C ASP A 257 19.31 6.52 22.48
N THR A 258 20.55 6.95 22.25
CA THR A 258 21.76 6.33 22.79
C THR A 258 22.00 6.65 24.27
N ASN A 259 21.19 7.50 24.89
CA ASN A 259 21.33 7.94 26.28
C ASN A 259 20.02 7.82 27.07
N ALA A 260 19.31 6.72 26.88
CA ALA A 260 18.13 6.33 27.63
C ALA A 260 18.47 5.82 29.04
N THR A 261 19.19 6.62 29.82
CA THR A 261 19.70 6.25 31.15
C THR A 261 18.63 6.32 32.25
N SER A 262 17.76 7.33 32.21
CA SER A 262 16.68 7.50 33.20
C SER A 262 15.71 6.32 33.21
N LEU A 263 15.38 5.79 34.39
CA LEU A 263 14.35 4.74 34.54
C LEU A 263 13.02 5.18 33.92
N ASN A 264 12.60 6.41 34.22
CA ASN A 264 11.41 7.04 33.63
C ASN A 264 11.83 7.91 32.46
N ARG A 265 11.55 7.43 31.25
CA ARG A 265 11.81 8.16 30.01
C ARG A 265 10.67 7.92 29.03
N PHE A 266 10.13 9.01 28.55
CA PHE A 266 8.97 9.04 27.67
C PHE A 266 9.39 9.52 26.30
N TYR A 267 8.78 8.97 25.27
CA TYR A 267 9.11 9.25 23.89
C TYR A 267 7.89 9.69 23.13
N ARG A 268 8.08 10.60 22.16
CA ARG A 268 7.07 10.92 21.17
C ARG A 268 7.72 11.18 19.82
N ILE A 269 6.90 11.06 18.78
CA ILE A 269 7.23 11.57 17.47
C ILE A 269 6.36 12.78 17.18
N ARG A 270 6.96 13.84 16.63
CA ARG A 270 6.26 15.07 16.28
C ARG A 270 6.55 15.39 14.83
N LYS A 271 5.48 15.59 14.06
CA LYS A 271 5.55 16.14 12.71
C LYS A 271 6.01 17.60 12.79
N MET A 272 6.98 17.99 11.97
CA MET A 272 7.34 19.40 11.82
C MET A 272 6.29 20.08 10.94
N THR A 273 5.85 21.26 11.35
CA THR A 273 4.97 22.09 10.51
C THR A 273 5.76 22.53 9.29
N ASP A 274 5.15 22.38 8.11
CA ASP A 274 5.68 22.96 6.86
C ASP A 274 5.72 24.49 6.94
#